data_AF-A0A3M1AAY3-F1
#
_entry.id   AF-A0A3M1AAY3-F1
#
_cell.length_a   1.000
_cell.length_b   1.000
_cell.length_c   1.000
_cell.angle_alpha   90.00
_cell.angle_beta   90.00
_cell.angle_gamma   90.00
#
_symmetry.space_group_name_H-M   'P 1'
#
loop_
_entity.id
_entity.type
_entity.pdbx_description
1 polymer ?
#
loop_
_entity_poly.entity_id
_entity_poly.type
_entity_poly.pdbx_seq_one_letter_code
_entity_poly.pdbx_strand_id
1 'polypeptide(L)'
;AHGKNFIIDPGFHNYKGNFEWHKYFRETKAHNCLLIDSLSQAVHGKGLMEWSQVAEPRDIKFITDRDYVFFRASHDGYDHLPGSPRHYRNVLFVNNEFWILIDQVSGTGDHLIESYLHFSPVEVEKDSYLWSFKKDDVQLKAFFWGALMNDEVLEGGKDIQEGWISPLYRNPIPAPLIRFHERVKLPFIRYSAFIPELGEAVKIDKQDENHYQIKLANNSYSISTNEVKEKDNSEGFILRVEWLKQGNIKRLDFVESESTYRLSVQTLTKEGEILTSKEEKIG
;
A
#
# COMPACT_ATOMS: atom_id res chain seq x y z
N ALA A 1 3.71 -14.78 -1.11
CA ALA A 1 4.32 -14.98 -2.44
C ALA A 1 5.02 -16.34 -2.48
N HIS A 2 4.76 -17.19 -3.47
CA HIS A 2 5.42 -18.51 -3.61
C HIS A 2 5.47 -19.36 -2.32
N GLY A 3 4.38 -19.40 -1.55
CA GLY A 3 4.31 -20.14 -0.29
C GLY A 3 5.02 -19.48 0.91
N LYS A 4 5.60 -18.30 0.74
CA LYS A 4 6.25 -17.51 1.80
C LYS A 4 5.40 -16.31 2.20
N ASN A 5 5.33 -16.08 3.51
CA ASN A 5 4.77 -14.86 4.12
C ASN A 5 5.89 -13.82 4.26
N PHE A 6 5.68 -12.64 3.69
CA PHE A 6 6.60 -11.49 3.79
C PHE A 6 5.98 -10.42 4.68
N ILE A 7 4.98 -9.69 4.19
CA ILE A 7 4.18 -8.76 4.98
C ILE A 7 3.17 -9.58 5.81
N ILE A 8 3.13 -9.36 7.12
CA ILE A 8 2.31 -10.15 8.05
C ILE A 8 1.56 -9.28 9.04
N ASP A 9 0.54 -9.86 9.65
CA ASP A 9 0.02 -9.35 10.91
C ASP A 9 1.01 -9.70 12.04
N PRO A 10 1.41 -8.74 12.89
CA PRO A 10 2.32 -8.99 14.01
C PRO A 10 1.73 -9.85 15.13
N GLY A 11 0.43 -10.10 15.15
CA GLY A 11 -0.25 -10.93 16.14
C GLY A 11 -0.76 -10.15 17.34
N PHE A 12 -1.21 -10.89 18.37
CA PHE A 12 -1.95 -10.33 19.52
C PHE A 12 -1.16 -10.37 20.85
N HIS A 13 -0.03 -11.07 20.85
CA HIS A 13 0.92 -11.27 21.96
C HIS A 13 0.36 -11.84 23.28
N ASN A 14 -0.46 -11.12 24.05
CA ASN A 14 -0.93 -11.63 25.34
C ASN A 14 -2.32 -11.13 25.76
N TYR A 15 -3.04 -11.92 26.58
CA TYR A 15 -4.26 -11.49 27.29
C TYR A 15 -3.98 -11.15 28.76
N LYS A 16 -2.94 -11.77 29.31
CA LYS A 16 -2.48 -11.60 30.69
C LYS A 16 -0.98 -11.41 30.60
N GLY A 17 -0.41 -10.41 31.28
CA GLY A 17 1.03 -10.15 31.22
C GLY A 17 1.29 -8.65 31.16
N ASN A 18 2.37 -8.27 30.50
CA ASN A 18 2.69 -6.86 30.30
C ASN A 18 1.61 -6.20 29.42
N PHE A 19 0.91 -5.22 29.99
CA PHE A 19 -0.20 -4.53 29.35
C PHE A 19 0.25 -3.64 28.18
N GLU A 20 1.47 -3.09 28.21
CA GLU A 20 2.00 -2.30 27.10
C GLU A 20 2.10 -3.15 25.84
N TRP A 21 2.51 -4.42 25.98
CA TRP A 21 2.51 -5.36 24.86
C TRP A 21 1.14 -5.75 24.36
N HIS A 22 0.22 -5.99 25.28
CA HIS A 22 -1.17 -6.23 24.91
C HIS A 22 -1.78 -5.05 24.14
N LYS A 23 -1.48 -3.82 24.59
CA LYS A 23 -1.98 -2.59 24.01
C LYS A 23 -1.36 -2.35 22.62
N TYR A 24 -0.03 -2.35 22.53
CA TYR A 24 0.69 -2.12 21.27
C TYR A 24 0.19 -3.00 20.13
N PHE A 25 0.14 -4.33 20.33
CA PHE A 25 -0.26 -5.30 19.31
C PHE A 25 -1.72 -5.19 18.85
N ARG A 26 -2.50 -4.28 19.46
CA ARG A 26 -3.86 -3.97 19.04
C ARG A 26 -3.99 -2.58 18.42
N GLU A 27 -3.00 -1.71 18.60
CA GLU A 27 -3.00 -0.36 18.04
C GLU A 27 -2.67 -0.39 16.55
N THR A 28 -3.17 0.60 15.80
CA THR A 28 -2.98 0.68 14.34
C THR A 28 -1.51 0.65 13.92
N LYS A 29 -0.61 1.21 14.75
CA LYS A 29 0.85 1.22 14.49
C LYS A 29 1.49 -0.18 14.45
N ALA A 30 0.85 -1.17 15.06
CA ALA A 30 1.27 -2.57 15.01
C ALA A 30 0.68 -3.31 13.81
N HIS A 31 0.08 -2.62 12.84
CA HIS A 31 -0.47 -3.25 11.64
C HIS A 31 -0.01 -2.52 10.38
N ASN A 32 -0.22 -3.16 9.24
CA ASN A 32 0.15 -2.64 7.93
C ASN A 32 -0.81 -1.53 7.48
N CYS A 33 -0.86 -0.40 8.19
CA CYS A 33 -1.82 0.69 7.95
C CYS A 33 -1.16 2.07 8.13
N LEU A 34 -1.98 3.11 8.04
CA LEU A 34 -1.60 4.51 8.18
C LEU A 34 -2.21 5.10 9.46
N LEU A 35 -1.45 5.98 10.12
CA LEU A 35 -1.89 6.84 11.22
C LEU A 35 -1.91 8.29 10.75
N ILE A 36 -2.84 9.07 11.30
CA ILE A 36 -2.93 10.52 11.12
C ILE A 36 -2.75 11.18 12.49
N ASP A 37 -1.78 12.09 12.61
CA ASP A 37 -1.41 12.78 13.84
C ASP A 37 -1.14 11.82 15.02
N SER A 38 -0.47 10.70 14.72
CA SER A 38 -0.12 9.62 15.66
C SER A 38 -1.32 8.96 16.36
N LEU A 39 -2.53 9.13 15.83
CA LEU A 39 -3.75 8.51 16.33
C LEU A 39 -4.03 7.20 15.60
N SER A 40 -4.53 6.21 16.35
CA SER A 40 -5.03 4.96 15.80
C SER A 40 -6.47 5.11 15.29
N GLN A 41 -6.85 4.30 14.31
CA GLN A 41 -8.21 4.26 13.75
C GLN A 41 -9.26 3.71 14.75
N ALA A 42 -8.82 3.14 15.87
CA ALA A 42 -9.68 2.68 16.97
C ALA A 42 -9.01 3.02 18.31
N VAL A 43 -9.81 3.35 19.31
CA VAL A 43 -9.35 3.78 20.63
C VAL A 43 -9.68 2.73 21.67
N HIS A 44 -8.69 2.32 22.45
CA HIS A 44 -8.89 1.37 23.54
C HIS A 44 -9.94 1.86 24.55
N GLY A 45 -10.80 0.95 24.99
CA GLY A 45 -11.72 1.17 26.10
C GLY A 45 -11.07 0.90 27.46
N LYS A 46 -11.88 0.91 28.52
CA LYS A 46 -11.39 0.65 29.88
C LYS A 46 -11.20 -0.84 30.16
N GLY A 47 -12.02 -1.68 29.55
CA GLY A 47 -11.91 -3.13 29.63
C GLY A 47 -10.74 -3.67 28.80
N LEU A 48 -10.22 -4.84 29.22
CA LEU A 48 -9.07 -5.49 28.58
C LEU A 48 -9.23 -5.63 27.06
N MET A 49 -10.41 -6.01 26.58
CA MET A 49 -10.68 -6.21 25.14
C MET A 49 -11.57 -5.11 24.54
N GLU A 50 -11.84 -4.06 25.30
CA GLU A 50 -12.83 -3.05 24.93
C GLU A 50 -12.24 -2.05 23.92
N TRP A 51 -13.10 -1.56 23.04
CA TRP A 51 -12.87 -0.41 22.19
C TRP A 51 -13.89 0.66 22.56
N SER A 52 -13.44 1.88 22.84
CA SER A 52 -14.31 3.03 23.13
C SER A 52 -14.78 3.73 21.86
N GLN A 53 -13.98 3.65 20.79
CA GLN A 53 -14.28 4.14 19.45
C GLN A 53 -13.68 3.17 18.43
N VAL A 54 -14.44 2.86 17.38
CA VAL A 54 -14.03 1.96 16.30
C VAL A 54 -14.41 2.64 15.00
N ALA A 55 -13.45 2.81 14.09
CA ALA A 55 -13.75 3.30 12.74
C ALA A 55 -14.67 2.33 12.00
N GLU A 56 -15.67 2.87 11.31
CA GLU A 56 -16.52 2.10 10.42
C GLU A 56 -15.93 2.10 9.01
N PRO A 57 -15.90 0.95 8.31
CA PRO A 57 -15.44 0.91 6.94
C PRO A 57 -16.44 1.62 6.02
N ARG A 58 -15.91 2.37 5.05
CA ARG A 58 -16.64 3.19 4.07
C ARG A 58 -16.10 2.92 2.67
N ASP A 59 -16.83 3.39 1.65
CA ASP A 59 -16.40 3.43 0.23
C ASP A 59 -15.82 2.10 -0.29
N ILE A 60 -16.46 0.99 0.09
CA ILE A 60 -15.96 -0.36 -0.21
C ILE A 60 -16.33 -0.74 -1.65
N LYS A 61 -15.32 -1.06 -2.45
CA LYS A 61 -15.48 -1.60 -3.79
C LYS A 61 -14.55 -2.79 -3.98
N PHE A 62 -15.06 -3.86 -4.57
CA PHE A 62 -14.27 -5.03 -4.96
C PHE A 62 -14.64 -5.42 -6.40
N ILE A 63 -13.62 -5.53 -7.25
CA ILE A 63 -13.75 -5.85 -8.68
C ILE A 63 -12.79 -6.99 -8.98
N THR A 64 -13.30 -8.05 -9.59
CA THR A 64 -12.49 -9.15 -10.12
C THR A 64 -12.64 -9.20 -11.62
N ASP A 65 -11.51 -9.18 -12.32
CA ASP A 65 -11.42 -9.41 -13.75
C ASP A 65 -10.45 -10.57 -14.02
N ARG A 66 -10.30 -10.97 -15.27
CA ARG A 66 -9.31 -11.96 -15.67
C ARG A 66 -7.88 -11.44 -15.50
N ASP A 67 -7.69 -10.14 -15.73
CA ASP A 67 -6.37 -9.54 -15.87
C ASP A 67 -5.95 -8.73 -14.64
N TYR A 68 -6.88 -8.48 -13.71
CA TYR A 68 -6.59 -7.78 -12.47
C TYR A 68 -7.65 -8.08 -11.39
N VAL A 69 -7.29 -7.80 -10.14
CA VAL A 69 -8.24 -7.67 -9.03
C VAL A 69 -8.04 -6.30 -8.40
N PHE A 70 -9.12 -5.60 -8.14
CA PHE A 70 -9.11 -4.28 -7.51
C PHE A 70 -9.96 -4.28 -6.24
N PHE A 71 -9.41 -3.70 -5.18
CA PHE A 71 -10.12 -3.41 -3.94
C PHE A 71 -9.90 -1.95 -3.55
N ARG A 72 -10.95 -1.27 -3.11
CA ARG A 72 -10.87 0.03 -2.44
C ARG A 72 -11.71 -0.02 -1.17
N ALA A 73 -11.21 0.59 -0.11
CA ALA A 73 -12.01 0.93 1.07
C ALA A 73 -11.40 2.16 1.76
N SER A 74 -12.23 2.81 2.56
CA SER A 74 -11.86 3.86 3.51
C SER A 74 -12.47 3.57 4.88
N HIS A 75 -12.26 4.46 5.84
CA HIS A 75 -12.93 4.43 7.13
C HIS A 75 -13.06 5.85 7.71
N ASP A 76 -13.97 6.05 8.65
CA ASP A 76 -14.27 7.37 9.25
C ASP A 76 -13.48 7.68 10.54
N GLY A 77 -12.48 6.85 10.85
CA GLY A 77 -11.73 6.91 12.11
C GLY A 77 -11.01 8.23 12.39
N TYR A 78 -10.76 9.04 11.37
CA TYR A 78 -10.04 10.31 11.46
C TYR A 78 -10.91 11.54 11.12
N ASP A 79 -12.19 11.35 10.80
CA ASP A 79 -13.10 12.43 10.37
C ASP A 79 -13.27 13.55 11.42
N HIS A 80 -13.03 13.21 12.70
CA HIS A 80 -13.11 14.12 13.84
C HIS A 80 -11.92 15.09 13.95
N LEU A 81 -10.83 14.87 13.19
CA LEU A 81 -9.68 15.76 13.18
C LEU A 81 -9.96 17.03 12.34
N PRO A 82 -9.27 18.14 12.60
CA PRO A 82 -9.39 19.35 11.78
C PRO A 82 -9.17 19.05 10.30
N GLY A 83 -10.03 19.57 9.42
CA GLY A 83 -9.95 19.31 7.99
C GLY A 83 -10.52 17.95 7.55
N SER A 84 -11.08 17.17 8.48
CA SER A 84 -11.75 15.88 8.30
C SER A 84 -11.00 14.93 7.37
N PRO A 85 -9.75 14.58 7.72
CA PRO A 85 -8.93 13.72 6.89
C PRO A 85 -9.52 12.31 6.84
N ARG A 86 -9.46 11.69 5.65
CA ARG A 86 -9.95 10.32 5.45
C ARG A 86 -8.95 9.49 4.67
N HIS A 87 -8.56 8.35 5.25
CA HIS A 87 -7.66 7.39 4.61
C HIS A 87 -8.44 6.44 3.70
N TYR A 88 -7.96 6.30 2.47
CA TYR A 88 -8.39 5.30 1.50
C TYR A 88 -7.21 4.42 1.16
N ARG A 89 -7.45 3.11 1.13
CA ARG A 89 -6.52 2.15 0.55
C ARG A 89 -7.12 1.54 -0.69
N ASN A 90 -6.37 1.64 -1.79
CA ASN A 90 -6.63 0.91 -3.01
C ASN A 90 -5.59 -0.20 -3.15
N VAL A 91 -6.01 -1.39 -3.54
CA VAL A 91 -5.14 -2.54 -3.78
C VAL A 91 -5.46 -3.06 -5.18
N LEU A 92 -4.44 -3.07 -6.03
CA LEU A 92 -4.50 -3.62 -7.37
C LEU A 92 -3.57 -4.83 -7.44
N PHE A 93 -4.10 -5.99 -7.81
CA PHE A 93 -3.32 -7.17 -8.14
C PHE A 93 -3.33 -7.34 -9.66
N VAL A 94 -2.19 -7.18 -10.31
CA VAL A 94 -2.06 -7.11 -11.77
C VAL A 94 -1.61 -8.46 -12.32
N ASN A 95 -2.38 -8.99 -13.27
CA ASN A 95 -2.09 -10.19 -14.06
C ASN A 95 -1.65 -11.42 -13.24
N ASN A 96 -2.12 -11.52 -11.99
CA ASN A 96 -1.68 -12.52 -11.03
C ASN A 96 -0.18 -12.54 -10.72
N GLU A 97 0.53 -11.43 -10.93
CA GLU A 97 1.99 -11.37 -10.83
C GLU A 97 2.47 -10.46 -9.69
N PHE A 98 1.86 -9.28 -9.51
CA PHE A 98 2.34 -8.33 -8.50
C PHE A 98 1.22 -7.42 -7.97
N TRP A 99 1.50 -6.77 -6.85
CA TRP A 99 0.57 -5.86 -6.19
C TRP A 99 1.02 -4.41 -6.32
N ILE A 100 0.06 -3.51 -6.48
CA ILE A 100 0.22 -2.07 -6.27
C ILE A 100 -0.77 -1.65 -5.19
N LEU A 101 -0.28 -1.01 -4.14
CA LEU A 101 -1.09 -0.34 -3.12
C LEU A 101 -1.05 1.17 -3.37
N ILE A 102 -2.20 1.83 -3.23
CA ILE A 102 -2.34 3.28 -3.33
C ILE A 102 -3.03 3.75 -2.05
N ASP A 103 -2.25 4.36 -1.16
CA ASP A 103 -2.76 4.99 0.05
C ASP A 103 -3.01 6.47 -0.24
N GLN A 104 -4.27 6.90 -0.10
CA GLN A 104 -4.68 8.30 -0.26
C GLN A 104 -5.22 8.82 1.06
N VAL A 105 -4.94 10.07 1.38
CA VAL A 105 -5.61 10.78 2.47
C VAL A 105 -6.26 12.03 1.89
N SER A 106 -7.59 12.04 1.83
CA SER A 106 -8.36 13.24 1.47
C SER A 106 -8.50 14.16 2.67
N GLY A 107 -9.06 15.35 2.46
CA GLY A 107 -9.26 16.35 3.50
C GLY A 107 -8.38 17.56 3.26
N THR A 108 -8.25 18.41 4.28
CA THR A 108 -7.46 19.64 4.23
C THR A 108 -6.63 19.79 5.49
N GLY A 109 -5.68 20.71 5.49
CA GLY A 109 -4.82 20.95 6.65
C GLY A 109 -3.45 20.31 6.51
N ASP A 110 -2.64 20.47 7.55
CA ASP A 110 -1.26 19.99 7.63
C ASP A 110 -1.17 18.92 8.73
N HIS A 111 -0.95 17.68 8.34
CA HIS A 111 -1.06 16.52 9.21
C HIS A 111 0.23 15.70 9.19
N LEU A 112 0.54 15.10 10.34
CA LEU A 112 1.57 14.06 10.39
C LEU A 112 0.96 12.76 9.84
N ILE A 113 1.54 12.24 8.78
CA ILE A 113 1.17 10.96 8.20
C ILE A 113 2.26 9.95 8.52
N GLU A 114 1.86 8.81 9.07
CA GLU A 114 2.76 7.70 9.40
C GLU A 114 2.23 6.40 8.81
N SER A 115 3.05 5.64 8.09
CA SER A 115 2.65 4.37 7.46
C SER A 115 3.60 3.25 7.87
N TYR A 116 3.04 2.10 8.20
CA TYR A 116 3.77 0.97 8.77
C TYR A 116 3.67 -0.25 7.84
N LEU A 117 4.79 -0.95 7.65
CA LEU A 117 4.86 -2.25 6.99
C LEU A 117 5.66 -3.23 7.84
N HIS A 118 4.96 -4.19 8.42
CA HIS A 118 5.50 -5.24 9.28
C HIS A 118 5.78 -6.49 8.46
N PHE A 119 7.02 -6.97 8.56
CA PHE A 119 7.47 -8.16 7.88
C PHE A 119 7.63 -9.33 8.86
N SER A 120 7.53 -10.55 8.33
CA SER A 120 8.08 -11.72 9.02
C SER A 120 9.60 -11.62 9.08
N PRO A 121 10.31 -12.44 9.88
CA PRO A 121 11.77 -12.47 9.86
C PRO A 121 12.28 -12.77 8.44
N VAL A 122 12.90 -11.77 7.83
CA VAL A 122 13.43 -11.76 6.46
C VAL A 122 14.68 -10.90 6.42
N GLU A 123 15.60 -11.19 5.50
CA GLU A 123 16.73 -10.32 5.23
C GLU A 123 16.22 -9.09 4.47
N VAL A 124 16.62 -7.89 4.90
CA VAL A 124 16.22 -6.62 4.29
C VAL A 124 17.42 -5.92 3.68
N GLU A 125 17.31 -5.57 2.41
CA GLU A 125 18.30 -4.76 1.69
C GLU A 125 17.60 -3.59 0.99
N LYS A 126 18.21 -2.41 1.02
CA LYS A 126 17.77 -1.23 0.30
C LYS A 126 18.91 -0.72 -0.58
N ASP A 127 18.67 -0.63 -1.88
CA ASP A 127 19.57 0.00 -2.84
C ASP A 127 18.83 1.13 -3.55
N SER A 128 19.23 2.37 -3.26
CA SER A 128 18.56 3.57 -3.74
C SER A 128 17.04 3.56 -3.42
N TYR A 129 16.19 3.40 -4.43
CA TYR A 129 14.73 3.37 -4.32
C TYR A 129 14.15 1.96 -4.18
N LEU A 130 14.96 0.92 -4.42
CA LEU A 130 14.51 -0.46 -4.49
C LEU A 130 14.80 -1.19 -3.19
N TRP A 131 13.77 -1.83 -2.65
CA TRP A 131 13.83 -2.68 -1.48
C TRP A 131 13.78 -4.15 -1.88
N SER A 132 14.52 -4.97 -1.15
CA SER A 132 14.55 -6.42 -1.31
C SER A 132 14.34 -7.07 0.05
N PHE A 133 13.33 -7.93 0.13
CA PHE A 133 13.06 -8.77 1.29
C PHE A 133 13.28 -10.22 0.89
N LYS A 134 14.21 -10.92 1.53
CA LYS A 134 14.55 -12.29 1.15
C LYS A 134 14.18 -13.27 2.24
N LYS A 135 13.55 -14.38 1.81
CA LYS A 135 13.16 -15.49 2.67
C LYS A 135 13.40 -16.81 1.93
N ASP A 136 14.39 -17.55 2.38
CA ASP A 136 14.88 -18.76 1.71
C ASP A 136 15.27 -18.46 0.24
N ASP A 137 14.60 -19.11 -0.72
CA ASP A 137 14.77 -18.99 -2.17
C ASP A 137 13.84 -17.96 -2.83
N VAL A 138 12.99 -17.29 -2.05
CA VAL A 138 12.02 -16.31 -2.53
C VAL A 138 12.45 -14.91 -2.14
N GLN A 139 12.31 -13.96 -3.05
CA GLN A 139 12.46 -12.55 -2.77
C GLN A 139 11.15 -11.81 -3.02
N LEU A 140 10.93 -10.73 -2.27
CA LEU A 140 9.93 -9.73 -2.55
C LEU A 140 10.67 -8.43 -2.84
N LYS A 141 10.58 -7.94 -4.09
CA LYS A 141 11.05 -6.61 -4.45
C LYS A 141 9.95 -5.61 -4.15
N ALA A 142 10.31 -4.44 -3.62
CA ALA A 142 9.35 -3.36 -3.43
C ALA A 142 9.96 -2.00 -3.75
N PHE A 143 9.13 -1.09 -4.24
CA PHE A 143 9.49 0.31 -4.35
C PHE A 143 8.30 1.19 -4.00
N PHE A 144 8.59 2.39 -3.54
CA PHE A 144 7.63 3.34 -2.99
C PHE A 144 7.81 4.69 -3.66
N TRP A 145 6.72 5.34 -4.04
CA TRP A 145 6.77 6.65 -4.71
C TRP A 145 5.50 7.47 -4.42
N GLY A 146 5.44 8.70 -4.95
CA GLY A 146 4.41 9.69 -4.62
C GLY A 146 4.95 10.71 -3.62
N ALA A 147 4.18 11.00 -2.56
CA ALA A 147 4.61 11.92 -1.53
C ALA A 147 5.96 11.50 -0.91
N LEU A 148 6.89 12.46 -0.83
CA LEU A 148 8.18 12.26 -0.19
C LEU A 148 7.98 12.05 1.31
N MET A 149 8.53 10.96 1.82
CA MET A 149 8.47 10.62 3.24
C MET A 149 9.83 10.15 3.71
N ASN A 150 10.15 10.40 4.97
CA ASN A 150 11.28 9.74 5.63
C ASN A 150 10.91 8.27 5.82
N ASP A 151 11.90 7.39 5.67
CA ASP A 151 11.75 5.97 5.92
C ASP A 151 12.81 5.48 6.91
N GLU A 152 12.42 4.58 7.80
CA GLU A 152 13.29 3.92 8.76
C GLU A 152 12.99 2.42 8.83
N VAL A 153 14.04 1.62 9.05
CA VAL A 153 13.94 0.17 9.28
C VAL A 153 14.24 -0.09 10.75
N LEU A 154 13.29 -0.74 11.43
CA LEU A 154 13.37 -1.08 12.84
C LEU A 154 13.27 -2.61 12.99
N GLU A 155 14.04 -3.20 13.89
CA GLU A 155 14.03 -4.64 14.15
C GLU A 155 14.50 -4.94 15.58
N GLY A 156 13.59 -5.32 16.46
CA GLY A 156 13.89 -5.75 17.83
C GLY A 156 14.49 -4.68 18.73
N GLY A 157 14.11 -3.41 18.55
CA GLY A 157 14.64 -2.29 19.34
C GLY A 157 14.23 -2.30 20.81
N LYS A 158 14.72 -1.33 21.59
CA LYS A 158 14.44 -1.25 23.04
C LYS A 158 12.98 -0.94 23.31
N ASP A 159 12.38 -0.12 22.46
CA ASP A 159 10.98 0.23 22.56
C ASP A 159 10.11 -0.79 21.82
N ILE A 160 8.90 -0.98 22.34
CA ILE A 160 7.96 -1.97 21.81
C ILE A 160 7.54 -1.70 20.36
N GLN A 161 7.66 -0.46 19.92
CA GLN A 161 7.27 -0.02 18.59
C GLN A 161 8.38 -0.24 17.55
N GLU A 162 9.56 -0.72 17.97
CA GLU A 162 10.77 -0.82 17.15
C GLU A 162 10.95 -2.22 16.54
N GLY A 163 9.92 -2.72 15.84
CA GLY A 163 10.02 -3.93 15.00
C GLY A 163 9.90 -5.25 15.78
N TRP A 164 8.70 -5.55 16.24
CA TRP A 164 8.40 -6.78 16.98
C TRP A 164 7.16 -7.47 16.45
N ILE A 165 7.20 -8.80 16.40
CA ILE A 165 6.05 -9.65 16.10
C ILE A 165 5.87 -10.69 17.20
N SER A 166 4.67 -11.18 17.42
CA SER A 166 4.37 -12.24 18.41
C SER A 166 3.63 -13.39 17.75
N PRO A 167 4.33 -14.25 16.98
CA PRO A 167 3.71 -15.38 16.28
C PRO A 167 3.12 -16.42 17.24
N LEU A 168 3.65 -16.50 18.46
CA LEU A 168 3.13 -17.35 19.54
C LEU A 168 2.80 -16.49 20.77
N TYR A 169 1.94 -17.03 21.63
CA TYR A 169 1.50 -16.36 22.85
C TYR A 169 2.70 -16.02 23.76
N ARG A 170 2.80 -14.74 24.15
CA ARG A 170 3.89 -14.18 24.99
C ARG A 170 5.30 -14.41 24.46
N ASN A 171 5.46 -14.58 23.16
CA ASN A 171 6.75 -14.80 22.53
C ASN A 171 7.01 -13.72 21.47
N PRO A 172 7.37 -12.49 21.89
CA PRO A 172 7.75 -11.46 20.96
C PRO A 172 9.13 -11.81 20.40
N ILE A 173 9.28 -11.73 19.09
CA ILE A 173 10.56 -11.88 18.40
C ILE A 173 10.81 -10.64 17.55
N PRO A 174 12.08 -10.24 17.38
CA PRO A 174 12.44 -9.21 16.41
C PRO A 174 11.95 -9.60 15.01
N ALA A 175 11.42 -8.62 14.29
CA ALA A 175 11.21 -8.75 12.86
C ALA A 175 11.24 -7.36 12.20
N PRO A 176 11.60 -7.27 10.91
CA PRO A 176 11.71 -6.00 10.25
C PRO A 176 10.37 -5.26 10.17
N LEU A 177 10.42 -3.98 10.52
CA LEU A 177 9.35 -3.01 10.35
C LEU A 177 9.91 -1.84 9.54
N ILE A 178 9.21 -1.47 8.47
CA ILE A 178 9.45 -0.19 7.82
C ILE A 178 8.39 0.81 8.26
N ARG A 179 8.85 1.94 8.79
CA ARG A 179 8.01 3.09 9.10
C ARG A 179 8.33 4.22 8.14
N PHE A 180 7.28 4.77 7.54
CA PHE A 180 7.34 5.97 6.73
C PHE A 180 6.66 7.10 7.49
N HIS A 181 7.25 8.29 7.55
CA HIS A 181 6.61 9.42 8.22
C HIS A 181 6.98 10.78 7.60
N GLU A 182 5.99 11.66 7.50
CA GLU A 182 6.20 13.06 7.12
C GLU A 182 5.00 13.92 7.54
N ARG A 183 5.25 15.22 7.81
CA ARG A 183 4.21 16.22 7.93
C ARG A 183 3.89 16.80 6.56
N VAL A 184 2.65 16.62 6.11
CA VAL A 184 2.22 16.93 4.75
C VAL A 184 0.92 17.74 4.74
N LYS A 185 0.81 18.63 3.75
CA LYS A 185 -0.48 19.25 3.42
C LYS A 185 -1.34 18.26 2.66
N LEU A 186 -2.59 18.10 3.08
CA LEU A 186 -3.56 17.28 2.37
C LEU A 186 -4.09 18.00 1.12
N PRO A 187 -4.44 17.25 0.05
CA PRO A 187 -4.48 15.79 -0.03
C PRO A 187 -3.09 15.13 -0.15
N PHE A 188 -2.98 13.91 0.35
CA PHE A 188 -1.78 13.09 0.29
C PHE A 188 -2.02 11.82 -0.53
N ILE A 189 -1.01 11.39 -1.28
CA ILE A 189 -1.02 10.12 -2.00
C ILE A 189 0.36 9.46 -1.97
N ARG A 190 0.36 8.15 -1.76
CA ARG A 190 1.56 7.32 -1.82
C ARG A 190 1.25 5.98 -2.47
N TYR A 191 2.22 5.50 -3.22
CA TYR A 191 2.15 4.25 -3.94
C TYR A 191 3.21 3.27 -3.41
N SER A 192 2.87 1.99 -3.42
CA SER A 192 3.77 0.89 -3.09
C SER A 192 3.59 -0.23 -4.10
N ALA A 193 4.66 -0.70 -4.73
CA ALA A 193 4.62 -1.88 -5.58
C ALA A 193 5.34 -3.03 -4.88
N PHE A 194 4.78 -4.24 -4.97
CA PHE A 194 5.33 -5.46 -4.38
C PHE A 194 5.39 -6.56 -5.45
N ILE A 195 6.61 -6.93 -5.85
CA ILE A 195 6.88 -7.83 -6.95
C ILE A 195 7.58 -9.08 -6.40
N PRO A 196 6.89 -10.23 -6.36
CA PRO A 196 7.49 -11.48 -5.92
C PRO A 196 8.46 -12.02 -6.99
N GLU A 197 9.56 -12.61 -6.53
CA GLU A 197 10.60 -13.20 -7.35
C GLU A 197 10.90 -14.62 -6.86
N LEU A 198 10.85 -15.58 -7.79
CA LEU A 198 11.29 -16.97 -7.59
C LEU A 198 12.12 -17.41 -8.80
N GLY A 199 13.41 -17.64 -8.59
CA GLY A 199 14.32 -18.19 -9.60
C GLY A 199 14.82 -17.19 -10.65
N GLU A 200 13.92 -16.58 -11.43
CA GLU A 200 14.29 -15.60 -12.46
C GLU A 200 14.36 -14.18 -11.90
N ALA A 201 15.44 -13.46 -12.19
CA ALA A 201 15.64 -12.10 -11.71
C ALA A 201 14.61 -11.13 -12.30
N VAL A 202 13.88 -10.44 -11.42
CA VAL A 202 13.02 -9.32 -11.80
C VAL A 202 13.90 -8.10 -12.07
N LYS A 203 13.63 -7.38 -13.16
CA LYS A 203 14.27 -6.07 -13.42
C LYS A 203 13.26 -4.96 -13.23
N ILE A 204 13.64 -3.96 -12.44
CA ILE A 204 12.84 -2.77 -12.18
C ILE A 204 13.73 -1.58 -12.50
N ASP A 205 13.32 -0.79 -13.49
CA ASP A 205 14.04 0.37 -13.97
C ASP A 205 13.18 1.62 -13.76
N LYS A 206 13.54 2.44 -12.77
CA LYS A 206 13.00 3.79 -12.58
C LYS A 206 13.43 4.68 -13.75
N GLN A 207 12.46 5.11 -14.56
CA GLN A 207 12.71 6.02 -15.68
C GLN A 207 12.75 7.47 -15.18
N ASP A 208 11.80 7.82 -14.31
CA ASP A 208 11.72 9.08 -13.58
C ASP A 208 10.95 8.88 -12.26
N GLU A 209 10.62 9.96 -11.54
CA GLU A 209 9.93 9.90 -10.25
C GLU A 209 8.53 9.26 -10.29
N ASN A 210 7.90 9.26 -11.46
CA ASN A 210 6.52 8.85 -11.68
C ASN A 210 6.38 7.71 -12.71
N HIS A 211 7.49 7.17 -13.24
CA HIS A 211 7.46 6.15 -14.27
C HIS A 211 8.49 5.03 -14.02
N TYR A 212 7.99 3.80 -13.99
CA TYR A 212 8.77 2.58 -13.78
C TYR A 212 8.51 1.57 -14.89
N GLN A 213 9.58 0.89 -15.33
CA GLN A 213 9.50 -0.29 -16.17
C GLN A 213 9.81 -1.52 -15.33
N ILE A 214 8.96 -2.55 -15.43
CA ILE A 214 9.16 -3.83 -14.74
C ILE A 214 9.24 -4.92 -15.80
N LYS A 215 10.31 -5.71 -15.79
CA LYS A 215 10.44 -6.90 -16.61
C LYS A 215 10.41 -8.13 -15.72
N LEU A 216 9.36 -8.94 -15.91
CA LEU A 216 9.20 -10.27 -15.32
C LEU A 216 9.56 -11.33 -16.37
N ALA A 217 9.53 -12.60 -15.96
CA ALA A 217 9.83 -13.76 -16.80
C ALA A 217 9.06 -13.74 -18.13
N ASN A 218 7.75 -13.49 -18.05
CA ASN A 218 6.84 -13.62 -19.19
C ASN A 218 6.31 -12.27 -19.72
N ASN A 219 6.34 -11.23 -18.89
CA ASN A 219 5.65 -9.98 -19.16
C ASN A 219 6.52 -8.78 -18.80
N SER A 220 6.31 -7.69 -19.55
CA SER A 220 6.86 -6.37 -19.22
C SER A 220 5.72 -5.40 -18.92
N TYR A 221 5.93 -4.56 -17.92
CA TYR A 221 4.98 -3.57 -17.44
C TYR A 221 5.58 -2.18 -17.46
N SER A 222 4.75 -1.21 -17.82
CA SER A 222 4.99 0.20 -17.63
C SER A 222 4.01 0.68 -16.55
N ILE A 223 4.52 1.18 -15.44
CA ILE A 223 3.71 1.79 -14.37
C ILE A 223 3.98 3.27 -14.37
N SER A 224 2.94 4.08 -14.54
CA SER A 224 3.06 5.54 -14.45
C SER A 224 1.98 6.17 -13.57
N THR A 225 2.31 7.32 -13.01
CA THR A 225 1.39 8.17 -12.23
C THR A 225 1.47 9.59 -12.75
N ASN A 226 0.36 10.34 -12.80
CA ASN A 226 0.45 11.76 -13.11
C ASN A 226 0.61 12.56 -11.81
N GLU A 227 1.45 13.60 -11.85
CA GLU A 227 1.32 14.67 -10.87
C GLU A 227 -0.09 15.26 -11.03
N VAL A 228 -0.83 15.38 -9.93
CA VAL A 228 -2.10 16.11 -9.90
C VAL A 228 -1.78 17.59 -10.13
N LYS A 229 -1.54 17.95 -11.40
CA LYS A 229 -1.32 19.33 -11.83
C LYS A 229 -2.66 19.89 -12.28
N GLU A 230 -3.12 20.89 -11.55
CA GLU A 230 -4.20 21.76 -11.97
C GLU A 230 -3.96 22.27 -13.40
N LYS A 231 -5.03 22.23 -14.23
CA LYS A 231 -5.26 23.06 -15.43
C LYS A 231 -4.83 22.61 -16.83
N ASP A 232 -4.57 21.33 -17.10
CA ASP A 232 -4.57 20.89 -18.51
C ASP A 232 -5.58 19.77 -18.76
N ASN A 233 -6.43 19.96 -19.77
CA ASN A 233 -7.59 19.15 -20.16
C ASN A 233 -7.25 17.72 -20.65
N SER A 234 -6.10 17.15 -20.25
CA SER A 234 -5.88 15.71 -20.34
C SER A 234 -6.62 15.04 -19.20
N GLU A 235 -7.43 14.01 -19.47
CA GLU A 235 -7.97 13.13 -18.43
C GLU A 235 -6.81 12.53 -17.64
N GLY A 236 -6.50 13.12 -16.47
CA GLY A 236 -5.41 12.68 -15.61
C GLY A 236 -5.73 11.32 -14.99
N PHE A 237 -4.71 10.51 -14.74
CA PHE A 237 -4.84 9.25 -14.01
C PHE A 237 -4.04 9.30 -12.70
N ILE A 238 -4.60 8.67 -11.67
CA ILE A 238 -3.88 8.41 -10.42
C ILE A 238 -2.81 7.35 -10.68
N LEU A 239 -3.19 6.26 -11.37
CA LEU A 239 -2.28 5.18 -11.72
C LEU A 239 -2.61 4.66 -13.11
N ARG A 240 -1.58 4.43 -13.92
CA ARG A 240 -1.65 3.71 -15.19
C ARG A 240 -0.72 2.51 -15.12
N VAL A 241 -1.23 1.36 -15.55
CA VAL A 241 -0.44 0.14 -15.74
C VAL A 241 -0.65 -0.37 -17.16
N GLU A 242 0.43 -0.50 -17.92
CA GLU A 242 0.39 -1.00 -19.29
C GLU A 242 1.25 -2.25 -19.45
N TRP A 243 0.79 -3.23 -20.23
CA TRP A 243 1.55 -4.43 -20.58
C TRP A 243 1.13 -4.97 -21.93
N LEU A 244 1.99 -5.80 -22.54
CA LEU A 244 1.66 -6.47 -23.80
C LEU A 244 0.90 -7.76 -23.54
N LYS A 245 -0.17 -7.99 -24.30
CA LYS A 245 -0.94 -9.24 -24.29
C LYS A 245 -1.45 -9.55 -25.68
N GLN A 246 -1.05 -10.71 -26.22
CA GLN A 246 -1.47 -11.19 -27.55
C GLN A 246 -1.21 -10.16 -28.68
N GLY A 247 -0.08 -9.45 -28.60
CA GLY A 247 0.33 -8.45 -29.61
C GLY A 247 -0.26 -7.06 -29.42
N ASN A 248 -1.23 -6.89 -28.52
CA ASN A 248 -1.87 -5.62 -28.18
C ASN A 248 -1.37 -5.08 -26.84
N ILE A 249 -1.51 -3.78 -26.62
CA ILE A 249 -1.28 -3.13 -25.33
C ILE A 249 -2.56 -3.27 -24.50
N LYS A 250 -2.44 -3.76 -23.27
CA LYS A 250 -3.45 -3.60 -22.24
C LYS A 250 -3.09 -2.39 -21.41
N ARG A 251 -4.06 -1.54 -21.13
CA ARG A 251 -3.93 -0.37 -20.27
C ARG A 251 -4.99 -0.43 -19.20
N LEU A 252 -4.58 -0.30 -17.95
CA LEU A 252 -5.46 -0.13 -16.80
C LEU A 252 -5.18 1.24 -16.20
N ASP A 253 -6.20 2.10 -16.18
CA ASP A 253 -6.14 3.42 -15.58
C ASP A 253 -7.08 3.49 -14.38
N PHE A 254 -6.53 3.88 -13.23
CA PHE A 254 -7.29 4.31 -12.07
C PHE A 254 -7.33 5.84 -12.07
N VAL A 255 -8.54 6.41 -12.15
CA VAL A 255 -8.77 7.83 -12.40
C VAL A 255 -9.69 8.40 -11.33
N GLU A 256 -9.44 9.64 -10.94
CA GLU A 256 -10.38 10.47 -10.18
C GLU A 256 -10.84 11.64 -11.05
N SER A 257 -12.16 11.80 -11.19
CA SER A 257 -12.78 12.87 -11.97
C SER A 257 -14.03 13.34 -11.25
N GLU A 258 -14.12 14.65 -10.96
CA GLU A 258 -15.27 15.27 -10.27
C GLU A 258 -15.64 14.57 -8.95
N SER A 259 -14.65 14.14 -8.17
CA SER A 259 -14.83 13.35 -6.92
C SER A 259 -15.44 11.95 -7.12
N THR A 260 -15.49 11.46 -8.36
CA THR A 260 -15.83 10.07 -8.68
C THR A 260 -14.58 9.31 -9.08
N TYR A 261 -14.48 8.06 -8.63
CA TYR A 261 -13.37 7.19 -8.97
C TYR A 261 -13.80 6.22 -10.06
N ARG A 262 -12.92 5.99 -11.03
CA ARG A 262 -13.17 5.06 -12.14
C ARG A 262 -11.94 4.20 -12.36
N LEU A 263 -12.21 2.95 -12.74
CA LEU A 263 -11.21 2.04 -13.26
C LEU A 263 -11.55 1.75 -14.71
N SER A 264 -10.68 2.16 -15.62
CA SER A 264 -10.84 1.86 -17.03
C SER A 264 -9.80 0.82 -17.46
N VAL A 265 -10.23 -0.12 -18.30
CA VAL A 265 -9.36 -1.09 -18.92
C VAL A 265 -9.55 -1.07 -20.42
N GLN A 266 -8.47 -0.81 -21.13
CA GLN A 266 -8.44 -0.67 -22.57
C GLN A 266 -7.53 -1.74 -23.18
N THR A 267 -7.90 -2.18 -24.38
CA THR A 267 -6.99 -2.90 -25.28
C THR A 267 -6.68 -1.95 -26.42
N LEU A 268 -5.41 -1.70 -26.69
CA LEU A 268 -4.94 -0.82 -27.74
C LEU A 268 -4.05 -1.57 -28.73
N THR A 269 -4.02 -1.12 -29.98
CA THR A 269 -2.98 -1.52 -30.94
C THR A 269 -1.62 -1.00 -30.46
N LYS A 270 -0.52 -1.44 -31.10
CA LYS A 270 0.81 -0.91 -30.81
C LYS A 270 0.95 0.57 -31.18
N GLU A 271 0.13 1.00 -32.13
CA GLU A 271 0.00 2.38 -32.61
C GLU A 271 -0.92 3.23 -31.71
N GLY A 272 -1.55 2.63 -30.69
CA GLY A 272 -2.35 3.34 -29.69
C GLY A 272 -3.84 3.46 -30.01
N GLU A 273 -4.35 2.76 -31.03
CA GLU A 273 -5.78 2.77 -31.36
C GLU A 273 -6.56 1.89 -30.37
N ILE A 274 -7.63 2.43 -29.77
CA ILE A 274 -8.45 1.69 -28.80
C ILE A 274 -9.30 0.66 -29.54
N LEU A 275 -9.04 -0.62 -29.28
CA LEU A 275 -9.81 -1.77 -29.80
C LEU A 275 -11.02 -2.09 -28.93
N THR A 276 -10.83 -2.02 -27.61
CA THR A 276 -11.89 -2.26 -26.61
C THR A 276 -11.68 -1.36 -25.43
N SER A 277 -12.77 -0.90 -24.80
CA SER A 277 -12.73 -0.17 -23.53
C SER A 277 -13.82 -0.69 -22.61
N LYS A 278 -13.47 -0.88 -21.34
CA LYS A 278 -14.41 -1.18 -20.25
C LYS A 278 -14.13 -0.19 -19.12
N GLU A 279 -15.17 0.33 -18.51
CA GLU A 279 -15.06 1.23 -17.37
C GLU A 279 -15.93 0.73 -16.21
N GLU A 280 -15.41 0.83 -15.00
CA GLU A 280 -16.10 0.50 -13.76
C GLU A 280 -16.12 1.73 -12.85
N LYS A 281 -17.31 2.16 -12.44
CA LYS A 281 -17.46 3.22 -11.43
C LYS A 281 -17.17 2.66 -10.02
N ILE A 282 -16.26 3.30 -9.30
CA ILE A 282 -15.79 2.88 -7.98
C ILE A 282 -16.54 3.60 -6.83
N GLY A 283 -17.16 4.75 -7.11
CA GLY A 283 -17.99 5.53 -6.18
C GLY A 283 -18.63 6.70 -6.92
#